data_AF-A0A833PCD6-F1
#
_entry.id   AF-A0A833PCD6-F1
#
_cell.length_a   1.000
_cell.length_b   1.000
_cell.length_c   1.000
_cell.angle_alpha   90.00
_cell.angle_beta   90.00
_cell.angle_gamma   90.00
#
_symmetry.space_group_name_H-M   'P 1'
#
loop_
_entity.id
_entity.type
_entity.pdbx_description
1 polymer ?
#
loop_
_entity_poly.entity_id
_entity_poly.type
_entity_poly.pdbx_seq_one_letter_code
_entity_poly.pdbx_strand_id
1 'polypeptide(L)' 'MQQSPFKISEKNADGDGTVSWQSGRAPLKQPGVKQVFQMAGFDHQGSFNNIHVRRSVLYSIVKIIKDNNINPKYR' A
#
# COMPACT_ATOMS: atom_id res chain seq x y z
N MET A 1 22.66 -26.09 -12.30
CA MET A 1 22.17 -24.78 -11.80
C MET A 1 21.78 -23.94 -13.01
N GLN A 2 20.49 -23.75 -13.28
CA GLN A 2 20.07 -22.82 -14.36
C GLN A 2 20.15 -21.40 -13.82
N GLN A 3 21.00 -20.57 -14.42
CA GLN A 3 21.05 -19.13 -14.12
C GLN A 3 19.85 -18.47 -14.80
N SER A 4 18.99 -17.82 -14.01
CA SER A 4 17.93 -16.97 -14.56
C SER A 4 18.59 -15.70 -15.14
N PRO A 5 18.25 -15.28 -16.37
CA PRO A 5 18.84 -14.10 -16.96
C PRO A 5 18.43 -12.85 -16.15
N PHE A 6 19.42 -12.09 -15.70
CA PHE A 6 19.20 -10.79 -15.08
C PHE A 6 18.55 -9.86 -16.11
N LYS A 7 17.32 -9.41 -15.83
CA LYS A 7 16.57 -8.49 -16.69
C LYS A 7 16.26 -7.21 -15.93
N ILE A 8 16.73 -6.08 -16.46
CA ILE A 8 16.39 -4.75 -15.95
C ILE A 8 14.91 -4.46 -16.27
N SER A 9 14.16 -3.96 -15.30
CA SER A 9 12.76 -3.57 -15.48
C SER A 9 12.62 -2.34 -16.39
N GLU A 10 11.47 -2.22 -17.04
CA GLU A 10 11.15 -1.06 -17.89
C GLU A 10 11.23 0.26 -17.10
N LYS A 11 11.87 1.28 -17.70
CA LYS A 11 12.10 2.59 -17.07
C LYS A 11 10.80 3.35 -16.77
N ASN A 12 9.78 3.16 -17.61
CA ASN A 12 8.49 3.86 -17.54
C ASN A 12 7.37 2.94 -17.06
N ALA A 13 7.69 1.96 -16.21
CA ALA A 13 6.67 1.10 -15.63
C ALA A 13 5.61 1.95 -14.91
N ASP A 14 4.35 1.52 -15.01
CA ASP A 14 3.21 2.19 -14.38
C ASP A 14 3.45 2.44 -12.89
N GLY A 15 2.72 3.39 -12.33
CA GLY A 15 2.83 3.79 -10.92
C GLY A 15 1.86 4.90 -10.59
N ASP A 16 2.05 5.53 -9.43
CA ASP A 16 1.27 6.70 -9.00
C ASP A 16 1.96 8.03 -9.37
N GLY A 17 2.91 8.02 -10.31
CA GLY A 17 3.70 9.20 -10.69
C GLY A 17 4.91 9.49 -9.79
N THR A 18 5.12 8.72 -8.71
CA THR A 18 6.36 8.77 -7.89
C THR A 18 6.84 7.36 -7.53
N VAL A 19 5.92 6.50 -7.09
CA VAL A 19 6.19 5.11 -6.71
C VAL A 19 5.79 4.19 -7.86
N SER A 20 6.72 3.33 -8.27
CA SER A 20 6.46 2.33 -9.30
C SER A 20 5.48 1.26 -8.82
N TRP A 21 4.70 0.71 -9.75
CA TRP A 21 3.71 -0.33 -9.50
C TRP A 21 4.31 -1.54 -8.78
N GLN A 22 5.54 -1.95 -9.15
CA GLN A 22 6.23 -3.06 -8.52
C GLN A 22 6.50 -2.80 -7.03
N SER A 23 6.90 -1.59 -6.68
CA SER A 23 7.12 -1.18 -5.29
C SER A 23 5.80 -1.07 -4.54
N GLY A 24 4.80 -0.38 -5.10
CA GLY A 24 3.48 -0.21 -4.49
C GLY A 24 2.75 -1.52 -4.22
N ARG A 25 2.96 -2.54 -5.06
CA ARG A 25 2.35 -3.88 -4.89
C ARG A 25 3.16 -4.85 -4.04
N ALA A 26 4.41 -4.51 -3.68
CA ALA A 26 5.29 -5.40 -2.92
C ALA A 26 4.65 -5.91 -1.60
N PRO A 27 3.90 -5.09 -0.84
CA PRO A 27 3.24 -5.54 0.39
C PRO A 27 2.25 -6.70 0.19
N LEU A 28 1.71 -6.93 -1.02
CA LEU A 28 0.75 -8.03 -1.28
C LEU A 28 1.30 -9.42 -0.99
N LYS A 29 2.61 -9.58 -1.09
CA LYS A 29 3.30 -10.85 -0.89
C LYS A 29 4.21 -10.83 0.32
N GLN A 30 4.19 -9.75 1.11
CA GLN A 30 5.11 -9.56 2.22
C GLN A 30 4.57 -10.27 3.48
N PRO A 31 5.33 -11.20 4.08
CA PRO A 31 4.94 -11.84 5.33
C PRO A 31 4.71 -10.79 6.44
N GLY A 32 3.69 -11.02 7.26
CA GLY A 32 3.32 -10.13 8.37
C GLY A 32 2.42 -8.95 7.97
N VAL A 33 2.26 -8.64 6.67
CA VAL A 33 1.26 -7.67 6.22
C VAL A 33 -0.13 -8.31 6.30
N LYS A 34 -1.01 -7.70 7.11
CA LYS A 34 -2.36 -8.24 7.38
C LYS A 34 -3.42 -7.84 6.34
N GLN A 35 -3.23 -6.70 5.68
CA GLN A 35 -4.20 -6.13 4.75
C GLN A 35 -3.48 -5.21 3.76
N VAL A 36 -3.85 -5.29 2.48
CA VAL A 36 -3.41 -4.36 1.44
C VAL A 36 -4.63 -3.89 0.67
N PHE A 37 -4.73 -2.58 0.43
CA PHE A 37 -5.71 -1.99 -0.46
C PHE A 37 -5.00 -1.51 -1.72
N GLN A 38 -5.17 -2.24 -2.82
CA GLN A 38 -4.70 -1.78 -4.12
C GLN A 38 -5.70 -0.77 -4.67
N MET A 39 -5.24 0.44 -4.92
CA MET A 39 -6.05 1.53 -5.45
C MET A 39 -5.27 2.22 -6.57
N ALA A 40 -6.00 2.73 -7.56
CA ALA A 40 -5.45 3.40 -8.72
C ALA A 40 -6.31 4.62 -9.08
N GLY A 41 -5.84 5.44 -10.03
CA GLY A 41 -6.58 6.60 -10.53
C GLY A 41 -6.30 7.91 -9.79
N PHE A 42 -5.17 8.01 -9.10
CA PHE A 42 -4.67 9.23 -8.48
C PHE A 42 -3.15 9.24 -8.48
N ASP A 43 -2.55 10.42 -8.48
CA ASP A 43 -1.11 10.57 -8.31
C ASP A 43 -0.72 10.46 -6.82
N HIS A 44 0.58 10.28 -6.59
CA HIS A 44 1.16 10.11 -5.27
C HIS A 44 0.80 11.25 -4.31
N GLN A 45 0.96 12.50 -4.77
CA GLN A 45 0.76 13.71 -3.98
C GLN A 45 -0.73 13.92 -3.66
N GLY A 46 -1.61 13.62 -4.62
CA GLY A 46 -3.06 13.71 -4.50
C GLY A 46 -3.73 12.52 -3.80
N SER A 47 -3.00 11.48 -3.42
CA SER A 47 -3.55 10.21 -2.93
C SER A 47 -4.56 10.37 -1.78
N PHE A 48 -4.26 11.21 -0.79
CA PHE A 48 -5.16 11.46 0.35
C PHE A 48 -6.38 12.34 0.03
N ASN A 49 -6.46 12.97 -1.16
CA ASN A 49 -7.69 13.63 -1.60
C ASN A 49 -8.76 12.61 -1.98
N ASN A 50 -8.37 11.38 -2.35
CA ASN A 50 -9.29 10.30 -2.67
C ASN A 50 -10.05 9.80 -1.43
N ILE A 51 -11.38 9.70 -1.53
CA ILE A 51 -12.24 9.28 -0.42
C ILE A 51 -12.01 7.82 0.00
N HIS A 52 -11.66 6.94 -0.94
CA HIS A 52 -11.41 5.53 -0.66
C HIS A 52 -10.09 5.34 0.08
N VAL A 53 -9.05 6.10 -0.28
CA VAL A 53 -7.78 6.11 0.46
C VAL A 53 -8.01 6.53 1.91
N ARG A 54 -8.70 7.65 2.14
CA ARG A 54 -9.04 8.11 3.50
C ARG A 54 -9.87 7.10 4.28
N ARG A 55 -10.85 6.44 3.64
CA ARG A 55 -11.64 5.38 4.26
C ARG A 55 -10.79 4.16 4.64
N SER A 56 -9.85 3.74 3.79
CA SER A 56 -8.95 2.61 4.12
C SER A 56 -8.05 2.91 5.31
N VAL A 57 -7.58 4.16 5.44
CA VAL A 57 -6.76 4.61 6.57
C VAL A 57 -7.58 4.58 7.85
N LEU A 58 -8.78 5.16 7.85
CA LEU A 58 -9.66 5.15 9.01
C LEU A 58 -10.04 3.72 9.42
N TYR A 59 -10.41 2.86 8.45
CA TYR A 59 -10.67 1.45 8.69
C TYR A 59 -9.49 0.76 9.37
N SER A 60 -8.28 0.97 8.84
CA SER A 60 -7.06 0.33 9.34
C SER A 60 -6.75 0.77 10.77
N ILE A 61 -6.89 2.08 11.08
CA ILE A 61 -6.72 2.61 12.44
C ILE A 61 -7.71 1.94 13.40
N VAL A 62 -9.00 1.91 13.06
CA VAL A 62 -10.04 1.30 13.89
C VAL A 62 -9.78 -0.20 14.08
N LYS A 63 -9.35 -0.89 13.03
CA LYS A 63 -9.05 -2.32 13.09
C LYS A 63 -7.84 -2.62 13.98
N ILE A 64 -6.78 -1.82 13.89
CA ILE A 64 -5.61 -1.91 14.78
C ILE A 64 -6.00 -1.69 16.23
N ILE A 65 -6.81 -0.66 16.51
CA ILE A 65 -7.31 -0.38 17.86
C ILE A 65 -8.06 -1.59 18.42
N LYS A 66 -9.02 -2.11 17.66
CA LYS A 66 -9.85 -3.25 18.06
C LYS A 66 -9.02 -4.52 18.28
N ASP A 67 -8.14 -4.85 17.34
CA ASP A 67 -7.38 -6.12 17.36
C ASP A 67 -6.30 -6.14 18.44
N ASN A 68 -5.85 -4.97 18.92
CA ASN A 68 -4.86 -4.86 19.99
C ASN A 68 -5.47 -4.39 21.32
N ASN A 69 -6.80 -4.34 21.42
CA ASN A 69 -7.53 -3.90 22.60
C ASN A 69 -7.02 -2.55 23.16
N ILE A 70 -6.67 -1.63 22.26
CA ILE A 70 -6.15 -0.30 22.63
C ILE A 70 -7.31 0.56 23.11
N ASN A 71 -7.19 1.16 24.29
CA ASN A 71 -8.16 2.11 24.80
C ASN A 71 -7.64 3.55 24.61
N PRO A 72 -8.19 4.36 23.70
CA PRO A 72 -7.69 5.71 23.45
C PRO A 72 -7.85 6.61 24.68
N LYS A 73 -6.75 7.21 25.15
CA LYS A 73 -6.73 7.98 26.41
C LYS A 73 -7.53 9.30 26.38
N TYR A 74 -7.89 9.81 25.21
CA TYR A 74 -8.46 11.16 25.04
C TYR A 74 -9.60 11.20 24.01
N ARG A 75 -10.44 10.16 23.97
CA ARG A 75 -11.67 10.16 23.17
C ARG A 75 -12.89 10.24 24.06
#